data_AF-A0A8I1WJ69-F1
#
_entry.id   AF-A0A8I1WJ69-F1
#
_cell.length_a   1.000
_cell.length_b   1.000
_cell.length_c   1.000
_cell.angle_alpha   90.00
_cell.angle_beta   90.00
_cell.angle_gamma   90.00
#
_symmetry.space_group_name_H-M   'P 1'
#
loop_
_entity.id
_entity.type
_entity.pdbx_description
1 polymer ?
#
loop_
_entity_poly.entity_id
_entity_poly.type
_entity_poly.pdbx_seq_one_letter_code
_entity_poly.pdbx_strand_id
1 'polypeptide(L)'
;MKEIDNQEWKIYVTKCTSGEWPVPPAFVSDKDNWICRAIVGRVLYFIKDTEGAMRVLSTFINDVKPDMEDHPEQGMCEAEHFVLSLRDIAEIIWTLTKNGPAALQYLDRAFDICMEFPYRFHTEARGDIWYRRLNILAESGKLEQAVADAEEMVKNEKQESHAPKPIIPDPLYDGVNPYIFYSLRFLAEQKHKEGKTEEACALFEEAYKYFPLSAAGVRDVNKAKETKDWEEQYKAWVFCTTLQYLPWEKQPVVKLRD
;
A
#
# COMPACT_ATOMS: atom_id res chain seq x y z
N MET A 1 24.98 12.88 1.69
CA MET A 1 24.10 12.47 2.82
C MET A 1 25.00 11.88 3.91
N LYS A 2 24.80 12.18 5.20
CA LYS A 2 25.72 11.70 6.24
C LYS A 2 25.56 10.18 6.41
N GLU A 3 26.65 9.43 6.29
CA GLU A 3 26.67 8.00 6.62
C GLU A 3 26.21 7.77 8.08
N ILE A 4 25.56 6.63 8.33
CA ILE A 4 25.21 6.18 9.69
C ILE A 4 26.43 5.47 10.25
N ASP A 5 26.92 5.92 11.41
CA ASP A 5 28.07 5.27 12.03
C ASP A 5 27.69 3.91 12.66
N ASN A 6 28.69 3.10 12.99
CA ASN A 6 28.43 1.74 13.50
C ASN A 6 27.78 1.72 14.88
N GLN A 7 27.93 2.76 15.69
CA GLN A 7 27.31 2.86 17.00
C GLN A 7 25.84 3.26 16.86
N GLU A 8 25.54 4.27 16.02
CA GLU A 8 24.20 4.69 15.64
C GLU A 8 23.41 3.51 15.04
N TRP A 9 24.02 2.76 14.10
CA TRP A 9 23.40 1.57 13.50
C TRP A 9 23.05 0.50 14.54
N LYS A 10 23.97 0.18 15.46
CA LYS A 10 23.72 -0.82 16.53
C LYS A 10 22.53 -0.44 17.41
N ILE A 11 22.31 0.85 17.67
CA ILE A 11 21.15 1.33 18.41
C ILE A 11 19.87 1.03 17.63
N TYR A 12 19.83 1.33 16.34
CA TYR A 12 18.66 1.04 15.50
C TYR A 12 18.38 -0.45 15.38
N VAL A 13 19.41 -1.28 15.15
CA VAL A 13 19.26 -2.75 15.11
C VAL A 13 18.71 -3.28 16.42
N THR A 14 19.24 -2.80 17.56
CA THR A 14 18.78 -3.24 18.88
C THR A 14 17.29 -2.94 19.06
N LYS A 15 16.83 -1.74 18.70
CA LYS A 15 15.40 -1.37 18.72
C LYS A 15 14.54 -2.33 17.88
N CYS A 16 15.05 -2.78 16.73
CA CYS A 16 14.34 -3.72 15.86
C CYS A 16 14.29 -5.15 16.42
N THR A 17 15.32 -5.57 17.16
CA THR A 17 15.48 -6.96 17.63
C THR A 17 14.99 -7.19 19.06
N SER A 18 14.68 -6.13 19.83
CA SER A 18 14.29 -6.23 21.24
C SER A 18 12.85 -5.79 21.53
N GLY A 19 12.06 -5.48 20.50
CA GLY A 19 10.66 -5.06 20.63
C GLY A 19 9.70 -6.22 20.93
N GLU A 20 8.42 -5.88 21.04
CA GLU A 20 7.32 -6.86 21.21
C GLU A 20 7.25 -7.85 20.04
N TRP A 21 7.58 -7.39 18.85
CA TRP A 21 7.65 -8.18 17.61
C TRP A 21 9.07 -8.11 17.04
N PRO A 22 10.03 -8.86 17.61
CA PRO A 22 11.43 -8.72 17.27
C PRO A 22 11.71 -9.26 15.86
N VAL A 23 12.44 -8.47 15.06
CA VAL A 23 12.92 -8.91 13.75
C VAL A 23 14.18 -9.77 13.94
N PRO A 24 14.32 -10.93 13.26
CA PRO A 24 15.52 -11.75 13.40
C PRO A 24 16.77 -10.97 12.95
N PRO A 25 17.88 -11.01 13.72
CA PRO A 25 19.07 -10.20 13.44
C PRO A 25 19.65 -10.37 12.02
N ALA A 26 19.50 -11.56 11.43
CA ALA A 26 19.95 -11.85 10.08
C ALA A 26 19.33 -10.92 9.00
N PHE A 27 18.15 -10.36 9.25
CA PHE A 27 17.47 -9.45 8.31
C PHE A 27 17.84 -7.97 8.48
N VAL A 28 18.59 -7.62 9.53
CA VAL A 28 18.78 -6.21 9.94
C VAL A 28 20.21 -5.87 10.33
N SER A 29 21.13 -6.83 10.41
CA SER A 29 22.47 -6.58 10.98
C SER A 29 23.45 -5.95 9.97
N ASP A 30 23.30 -6.23 8.67
CA ASP A 30 24.20 -5.72 7.64
C ASP A 30 23.85 -4.28 7.28
N LYS A 31 24.69 -3.32 7.71
CA LYS A 31 24.48 -1.90 7.45
C LYS A 31 24.65 -1.53 5.98
N ASP A 32 25.49 -2.26 5.26
CA ASP A 32 25.86 -1.92 3.90
C ASP A 32 24.81 -2.43 2.90
N ASN A 33 24.11 -3.51 3.26
CA ASN A 33 22.93 -3.98 2.54
C ASN A 33 21.75 -2.99 2.67
N TRP A 34 21.29 -2.47 1.53
CA TRP A 34 20.21 -1.49 1.50
C TRP A 34 18.86 -2.09 1.91
N ILE A 35 18.62 -3.39 1.69
CA ILE A 35 17.40 -4.09 2.12
C ILE A 35 17.35 -4.15 3.65
N CYS A 36 18.48 -4.43 4.31
CA CYS A 36 18.57 -4.37 5.78
C CYS A 36 18.25 -2.96 6.29
N ARG A 37 18.77 -1.91 5.62
CA ARG A 37 18.42 -0.51 5.93
C ARG A 37 16.94 -0.20 5.69
N ALA A 38 16.34 -0.71 4.61
CA ALA A 38 14.92 -0.57 4.35
C ALA A 38 14.08 -1.22 5.48
N ILE A 39 14.41 -2.45 5.89
CA ILE A 39 13.73 -3.15 6.99
C ILE A 39 13.87 -2.37 8.30
N VAL A 40 15.09 -1.98 8.68
CA VAL A 40 15.32 -1.20 9.91
C VAL A 40 14.53 0.10 9.89
N GLY A 41 14.62 0.89 8.82
CA GLY A 41 13.93 2.17 8.71
C GLY A 41 12.41 2.03 8.80
N ARG A 42 11.83 1.00 8.18
CA ARG A 42 10.40 0.70 8.27
C ARG A 42 9.99 0.25 9.68
N VAL A 43 10.77 -0.60 10.33
CA VAL A 43 10.51 -1.02 11.72
C VAL A 43 10.54 0.18 12.67
N LEU A 44 11.52 1.07 12.52
CA LEU A 44 11.60 2.32 13.28
C LEU A 44 10.33 3.17 13.09
N TYR A 45 9.83 3.27 11.85
CA TYR A 45 8.56 3.95 11.57
C TYR A 45 7.38 3.28 12.27
N PHE A 46 7.27 1.95 12.23
CA PHE A 46 6.21 1.20 12.91
C PHE A 46 6.20 1.43 14.42
N ILE A 47 7.37 1.46 15.06
CA ILE A 47 7.51 1.75 16.50
C ILE A 47 7.49 3.26 16.83
N LYS A 48 7.12 4.10 15.85
CA LYS A 48 6.97 5.56 15.96
C LYS A 48 8.26 6.35 16.21
N ASP A 49 9.42 5.76 15.94
CA ASP A 49 10.70 6.47 15.86
C ASP A 49 10.87 7.12 14.48
N THR A 50 10.13 8.21 14.26
CA THR A 50 10.07 8.90 12.95
C THR A 50 11.40 9.53 12.55
N GLU A 51 12.18 10.03 13.51
CA GLU A 51 13.52 10.58 13.26
C GLU A 51 14.48 9.48 12.83
N GLY A 52 14.52 8.36 13.56
CA GLY A 52 15.33 7.20 13.18
C GLY A 52 14.91 6.61 11.84
N ALA A 53 13.61 6.51 11.57
CA ALA A 53 13.08 6.06 10.29
C ALA A 53 13.57 6.96 9.14
N MET A 54 13.37 8.28 9.24
CA MET A 54 13.85 9.22 8.21
C MET A 54 15.36 9.16 8.05
N ARG A 55 16.11 9.07 9.16
CA ARG A 55 17.57 8.96 9.16
C ARG A 55 18.04 7.74 8.35
N VAL A 56 17.44 6.58 8.58
CA VAL A 56 17.81 5.32 7.92
C VAL A 56 17.29 5.24 6.50
N LEU A 57 15.99 5.50 6.27
CA LEU A 57 15.37 5.37 4.96
C LEU A 57 15.98 6.33 3.94
N SER A 58 16.36 7.54 4.37
CA SER A 58 17.00 8.50 3.47
C SER A 58 18.31 7.95 2.89
N THR A 59 19.02 7.04 3.57
CA THR A 59 20.37 6.60 3.19
C THR A 59 20.50 5.88 1.85
N PHE A 60 19.39 5.43 1.25
CA PHE A 60 19.43 4.66 0.00
C PHE A 60 18.47 5.17 -1.07
N ILE A 61 17.40 5.88 -0.70
CA ILE A 61 16.30 6.23 -1.62
C ILE A 61 16.69 7.14 -2.79
N ASN A 62 17.87 7.77 -2.78
CA ASN A 62 18.38 8.55 -3.91
C ASN A 62 19.44 7.81 -4.74
N ASP A 63 20.09 6.80 -4.16
CA ASP A 63 21.30 6.20 -4.73
C ASP A 63 21.08 4.73 -5.18
N VAL A 64 19.97 4.11 -4.74
CA VAL A 64 19.60 2.74 -5.07
C VAL A 64 18.45 2.74 -6.07
N LYS A 65 18.51 1.80 -7.01
CA LYS A 65 17.37 1.35 -7.81
C LYS A 65 17.11 -0.12 -7.47
N PRO A 66 15.87 -0.51 -7.12
CA PRO A 66 15.57 -1.91 -6.87
C PRO A 66 15.74 -2.74 -8.14
N ASP A 67 16.16 -3.99 -8.00
CA ASP A 67 16.13 -4.95 -9.10
C ASP A 67 14.67 -5.30 -9.44
N MET A 68 14.26 -4.98 -10.66
CA MET A 68 12.90 -5.24 -11.15
C MET A 68 12.68 -6.69 -11.57
N GLU A 69 13.76 -7.48 -11.64
CA GLU A 69 13.73 -8.92 -11.88
C GLU A 69 13.79 -9.72 -10.57
N ASP A 70 13.95 -9.07 -9.40
CA ASP A 70 13.91 -9.75 -8.11
C ASP A 70 12.47 -10.17 -7.77
N HIS A 71 12.18 -11.46 -7.87
CA HIS A 71 10.87 -12.03 -7.58
C HIS A 71 10.98 -13.32 -6.73
N PRO A 72 11.49 -13.22 -5.48
CA PRO A 72 11.79 -14.40 -4.68
C PRO A 72 10.53 -15.26 -4.46
N GLU A 73 10.73 -16.57 -4.35
CA GLU A 73 9.62 -17.50 -4.05
C GLU A 73 8.97 -17.20 -2.69
N GLN A 74 9.77 -16.69 -1.74
CA GLN A 74 9.37 -16.36 -0.38
C GLN A 74 9.96 -15.02 0.04
N GLY A 75 9.17 -14.22 0.77
CA GLY A 75 9.58 -12.92 1.28
C GLY A 75 9.35 -11.80 0.26
N MET A 76 9.47 -10.56 0.73
CA MET A 76 9.30 -9.38 -0.12
C MET A 76 10.45 -9.28 -1.14
N CYS A 77 10.13 -8.81 -2.34
CA CYS A 77 11.13 -8.42 -3.33
C CYS A 77 11.75 -7.06 -3.01
N GLU A 78 12.86 -6.75 -3.68
CA GLU A 78 13.49 -5.44 -3.68
C GLU A 78 12.51 -4.33 -4.03
N ALA A 79 11.72 -4.49 -5.10
CA ALA A 79 10.74 -3.48 -5.51
C ALA A 79 9.73 -3.16 -4.39
N GLU A 80 9.22 -4.18 -3.69
CA GLU A 80 8.28 -4.01 -2.58
C GLU A 80 8.95 -3.33 -1.38
N HIS A 81 10.18 -3.73 -1.02
CA HIS A 81 10.94 -3.04 0.03
C HIS A 81 11.10 -1.55 -0.27
N PHE A 82 11.46 -1.22 -1.51
CA PHE A 82 11.70 0.15 -1.94
C PHE A 82 10.41 0.98 -1.96
N VAL A 83 9.32 0.46 -2.53
CA VAL A 83 7.99 1.10 -2.55
C VAL A 83 7.50 1.42 -1.14
N LEU A 84 7.62 0.48 -0.20
CA LEU A 84 7.16 0.67 1.17
C LEU A 84 8.01 1.69 1.92
N SER A 85 9.30 1.76 1.64
CA SER A 85 10.18 2.80 2.17
C SER A 85 9.84 4.20 1.64
N LEU A 86 9.53 4.34 0.34
CA LEU A 86 9.08 5.60 -0.23
C LEU A 86 7.74 6.05 0.38
N ARG A 87 6.79 5.11 0.53
CA ARG A 87 5.50 5.34 1.20
C ARG A 87 5.70 5.87 2.62
N ASP A 88 6.55 5.23 3.40
CA ASP A 88 6.78 5.60 4.80
C ASP A 88 7.44 6.98 4.91
N ILE A 89 8.39 7.32 4.02
CA ILE A 89 8.95 8.68 3.94
C ILE A 89 7.86 9.70 3.61
N ALA A 90 7.02 9.42 2.61
CA ALA A 90 5.94 10.32 2.20
C ALA A 90 4.98 10.60 3.35
N GLU A 91 4.60 9.55 4.09
CA GLU A 91 3.70 9.64 5.24
C GLU A 91 4.32 10.46 6.39
N ILE A 92 5.60 10.27 6.69
CA ILE A 92 6.31 11.05 7.70
C ILE A 92 6.34 12.53 7.30
N ILE A 93 6.70 12.84 6.05
CA ILE A 93 6.74 14.22 5.54
C ILE A 93 5.35 14.86 5.62
N TRP A 94 4.32 14.16 5.13
CA TRP A 94 2.95 14.66 5.11
C TRP A 94 2.44 14.94 6.53
N THR A 95 2.63 13.99 7.45
CA THR A 95 2.16 14.12 8.83
C THR A 95 2.86 15.25 9.58
N LEU A 96 4.18 15.40 9.42
CA LEU A 96 4.95 16.40 10.17
C LEU A 96 4.85 17.81 9.59
N THR A 97 4.71 17.94 8.27
CA THR A 97 4.91 19.24 7.59
C THR A 97 3.72 19.69 6.76
N LYS A 98 2.80 18.78 6.42
CA LYS A 98 1.72 19.01 5.44
C LYS A 98 2.23 19.55 4.09
N ASN A 99 3.48 19.25 3.76
CA ASN A 99 4.07 19.62 2.48
C ASN A 99 3.67 18.59 1.41
N GLY A 100 2.56 18.87 0.73
CA GLY A 100 2.01 18.05 -0.35
C GLY A 100 3.03 17.73 -1.45
N PRO A 101 3.65 18.73 -2.10
CA PRO A 101 4.65 18.49 -3.15
C PRO A 101 5.80 17.59 -2.69
N ALA A 102 6.31 17.80 -1.47
CA ALA A 102 7.42 17.00 -0.95
C ALA A 102 7.02 15.55 -0.61
N ALA A 103 5.78 15.29 -0.20
CA ALA A 103 5.29 13.93 0.03
C ALA A 103 4.95 13.22 -1.30
N LEU A 104 4.30 13.94 -2.23
CA LEU A 104 3.86 13.41 -3.52
C LEU A 104 5.03 12.91 -4.38
N GLN A 105 6.19 13.60 -4.38
CA GLN A 105 7.35 13.12 -5.15
C GLN A 105 7.78 11.69 -4.80
N TYR A 106 7.57 11.25 -3.55
CA TYR A 106 7.91 9.90 -3.12
C TYR A 106 6.81 8.90 -3.47
N LEU A 107 5.54 9.31 -3.36
CA LEU A 107 4.41 8.47 -3.75
C LEU A 107 4.30 8.30 -5.27
N ASP A 108 4.63 9.32 -6.05
CA ASP A 108 4.72 9.24 -7.51
C ASP A 108 5.75 8.18 -7.90
N ARG A 109 6.98 8.27 -7.35
CA ARG A 109 8.02 7.26 -7.57
C ARG A 109 7.62 5.86 -7.12
N ALA A 110 6.92 5.75 -5.98
CA ALA A 110 6.45 4.46 -5.47
C ALA A 110 5.39 3.87 -6.40
N PHE A 111 4.49 4.72 -6.90
CA PHE A 111 3.42 4.34 -7.82
C PHE A 111 3.97 3.91 -9.18
N ASP A 112 4.96 4.62 -9.73
CA ASP A 112 5.62 4.23 -10.98
C ASP A 112 6.23 2.82 -10.89
N ILE A 113 6.92 2.49 -9.79
CA ILE A 113 7.46 1.14 -9.55
C ILE A 113 6.33 0.11 -9.45
N CYS A 114 5.22 0.44 -8.79
CA CYS A 114 4.05 -0.43 -8.71
C CYS A 114 3.45 -0.74 -10.10
N MET A 115 3.47 0.22 -11.02
CA MET A 115 2.95 0.04 -12.38
C MET A 115 3.92 -0.75 -13.27
N GLU A 116 5.24 -0.55 -13.09
CA GLU A 116 6.27 -1.21 -13.89
C GLU A 116 6.57 -2.65 -13.44
N PHE A 117 6.51 -2.96 -12.14
CA PHE A 117 6.93 -4.25 -11.62
C PHE A 117 5.93 -5.37 -11.95
N PRO A 118 6.27 -6.37 -12.77
CA PRO A 118 5.27 -7.32 -13.29
C PRO A 118 4.97 -8.49 -12.34
N TYR A 119 5.81 -8.70 -11.33
CA TYR A 119 5.67 -9.79 -10.36
C TYR A 119 4.80 -9.39 -9.19
N ARG A 120 4.73 -10.21 -8.14
CA ARG A 120 3.85 -9.99 -7.01
C ARG A 120 4.49 -9.26 -5.83
N PHE A 121 3.70 -8.48 -5.11
CA PHE A 121 3.96 -8.03 -3.74
C PHE A 121 3.35 -9.02 -2.74
N HIS A 122 4.00 -9.17 -1.59
CA HIS A 122 3.62 -10.12 -0.56
C HIS A 122 2.74 -9.49 0.53
N THR A 123 2.86 -8.19 0.74
CA THR A 123 2.33 -7.52 1.94
C THR A 123 1.35 -6.39 1.64
N GLU A 124 1.63 -5.55 0.64
CA GLU A 124 0.85 -4.32 0.41
C GLU A 124 0.03 -4.38 -0.88
N ALA A 125 -1.15 -3.74 -0.84
CA ALA A 125 -1.92 -3.50 -2.04
C ALA A 125 -1.30 -2.33 -2.81
N ARG A 126 -0.90 -2.54 -4.06
CA ARG A 126 -0.38 -1.42 -4.90
C ARG A 126 -1.36 -0.28 -5.05
N GLY A 127 -2.65 -0.61 -5.11
CA GLY A 127 -3.72 0.38 -5.11
C GLY A 127 -3.77 1.25 -3.85
N ASP A 128 -3.23 0.81 -2.71
CA ASP A 128 -3.13 1.64 -1.50
C ASP A 128 -2.09 2.77 -1.65
N ILE A 129 -1.00 2.51 -2.38
CA ILE A 129 -0.01 3.56 -2.72
C ILE A 129 -0.68 4.66 -3.57
N TRP A 130 -1.44 4.23 -4.58
CA TRP A 130 -2.24 5.13 -5.42
C TRP A 130 -3.29 5.89 -4.60
N TYR A 131 -4.00 5.21 -3.71
CA TYR A 131 -5.00 5.79 -2.83
C TYR A 131 -4.45 6.88 -1.91
N ARG A 132 -3.28 6.64 -1.30
CA ARG A 132 -2.58 7.63 -0.47
C ARG A 132 -2.20 8.86 -1.28
N ARG A 133 -1.69 8.65 -2.50
CA ARG A 133 -1.36 9.74 -3.43
C ARG A 133 -2.57 10.61 -3.71
N LEU A 134 -3.72 10.01 -4.05
CA LEU A 134 -4.97 10.73 -4.30
C LEU A 134 -5.43 11.56 -3.08
N ASN A 135 -5.37 10.99 -1.88
CA ASN A 135 -5.76 11.69 -0.65
C ASN A 135 -4.84 12.88 -0.35
N ILE A 136 -3.52 12.71 -0.44
CA ILE A 136 -2.57 13.82 -0.24
C ILE A 136 -2.76 14.90 -1.31
N LEU A 137 -2.99 14.51 -2.57
CA LEU A 137 -3.25 15.44 -3.66
C LEU A 137 -4.51 16.28 -3.39
N ALA A 138 -5.60 15.63 -2.98
CA ALA A 138 -6.84 16.28 -2.61
C ALA A 138 -6.67 17.23 -1.40
N GLU A 139 -6.05 16.75 -0.32
CA GLU A 139 -5.79 17.55 0.89
C GLU A 139 -4.80 18.70 0.64
N SER A 140 -4.00 18.62 -0.42
CA SER A 140 -3.12 19.71 -0.88
C SER A 140 -3.84 20.75 -1.75
N GLY A 141 -5.18 20.74 -1.78
CA GLY A 141 -5.99 21.70 -2.51
C GLY A 141 -6.19 21.37 -3.99
N LYS A 142 -5.88 20.14 -4.42
CA LYS A 142 -6.02 19.68 -5.82
C LYS A 142 -7.05 18.56 -5.95
N LEU A 143 -8.20 18.72 -5.29
CA LEU A 143 -9.28 17.71 -5.27
C LEU A 143 -9.80 17.40 -6.68
N GLU A 144 -10.03 18.41 -7.52
CA GLU A 144 -10.52 18.18 -8.90
C GLU A 144 -9.55 17.32 -9.70
N GLN A 145 -8.24 17.56 -9.56
CA GLN A 145 -7.22 16.73 -10.17
C GLN A 145 -7.25 15.30 -9.62
N ALA A 146 -7.33 15.13 -8.29
CA ALA A 146 -7.38 13.79 -7.69
C ALA A 146 -8.63 12.99 -8.14
N VAL A 147 -9.77 13.64 -8.31
CA VAL A 147 -10.98 13.00 -8.86
C VAL A 147 -10.77 12.59 -10.31
N ALA A 148 -10.24 13.49 -11.15
CA ALA A 148 -9.95 13.19 -12.56
C ALA A 148 -8.94 12.03 -12.71
N ASP A 149 -7.85 12.07 -11.94
CA ASP A 149 -6.83 11.02 -11.87
C ASP A 149 -7.46 9.66 -11.50
N ALA A 150 -8.35 9.62 -10.51
CA ALA A 150 -9.03 8.38 -10.08
C ALA A 150 -10.00 7.85 -11.14
N GLU A 151 -10.76 8.72 -11.81
CA GLU A 151 -11.66 8.33 -12.90
C GLU A 151 -10.88 7.78 -14.12
N GLU A 152 -9.77 8.43 -14.46
CA GLU A 152 -8.87 7.97 -15.52
C GLU A 152 -8.26 6.61 -15.18
N MET A 153 -7.82 6.39 -13.93
CA MET A 153 -7.31 5.10 -13.48
C MET A 153 -8.34 3.98 -13.67
N VAL A 154 -9.58 4.19 -13.22
CA VAL A 154 -10.67 3.21 -13.39
C VAL A 154 -10.90 2.90 -14.87
N LYS A 155 -10.89 3.92 -15.73
CA LYS A 155 -11.09 3.75 -17.17
C LYS A 155 -9.95 2.94 -17.80
N ASN A 156 -8.71 3.29 -17.51
CA ASN A 156 -7.54 2.68 -18.13
C ASN A 156 -7.37 1.22 -17.66
N GLU A 157 -7.52 0.96 -16.36
CA GLU A 157 -7.40 -0.39 -15.80
C GLU A 157 -8.52 -1.35 -16.23
N LYS A 158 -9.70 -0.83 -16.59
CA LYS A 158 -10.76 -1.63 -17.22
C LYS A 158 -10.43 -2.02 -18.66
N GLN A 159 -9.55 -1.28 -19.34
CA GLN A 159 -9.10 -1.58 -20.71
C GLN A 159 -7.90 -2.51 -20.69
N GLU A 160 -6.89 -2.19 -19.88
CA GLU A 160 -5.67 -2.95 -19.72
C GLU A 160 -5.30 -2.97 -18.24
N SER A 161 -5.49 -4.12 -17.60
CA SER A 161 -5.21 -4.31 -16.18
C SER A 161 -3.71 -4.43 -15.95
N HIS A 162 -3.17 -3.59 -15.07
CA HIS A 162 -1.80 -3.70 -14.57
C HIS A 162 -1.71 -4.50 -13.26
N ALA A 163 -2.83 -5.10 -12.81
CA ALA A 163 -2.79 -5.99 -11.65
C ALA A 163 -1.96 -7.27 -11.98
N PRO A 164 -1.01 -7.65 -11.12
CA PRO A 164 -0.17 -8.82 -11.38
C PRO A 164 -1.00 -10.10 -11.34
N LYS A 165 -0.73 -11.00 -12.28
CA LYS A 165 -1.47 -12.26 -12.41
C LYS A 165 -0.90 -13.31 -11.45
N PRO A 166 -1.75 -14.14 -10.84
CA PRO A 166 -1.28 -15.29 -10.07
C PRO A 166 -0.38 -16.21 -10.90
N ILE A 167 0.70 -16.72 -10.29
CA ILE A 167 1.56 -17.74 -10.94
C ILE A 167 0.75 -18.99 -11.29
N ILE A 168 -0.12 -19.41 -10.36
CA ILE A 168 -1.07 -20.50 -10.58
C ILE A 168 -2.43 -19.83 -10.83
N PRO A 169 -3.01 -19.98 -12.04
CA PRO A 169 -4.30 -19.40 -12.37
C PRO A 169 -5.36 -19.71 -11.31
N ASP A 170 -6.13 -18.69 -10.95
CA ASP A 170 -7.19 -18.78 -9.97
C ASP A 170 -8.34 -17.87 -10.41
N PRO A 171 -9.50 -18.43 -10.79
CA PRO A 171 -10.63 -17.64 -11.25
C PRO A 171 -11.11 -16.58 -10.25
N LEU A 172 -10.81 -16.75 -8.96
CA LEU A 172 -11.12 -15.73 -7.94
C LEU A 172 -10.37 -14.41 -8.20
N TYR A 173 -9.20 -14.47 -8.83
CA TYR A 173 -8.34 -13.32 -9.10
C TYR A 173 -8.50 -12.74 -10.51
N ASP A 174 -9.29 -13.37 -11.39
CA ASP A 174 -9.49 -12.88 -12.76
C ASP A 174 -10.10 -11.47 -12.82
N GLY A 175 -10.93 -11.12 -11.82
CA GLY A 175 -11.54 -9.80 -11.68
C GLY A 175 -10.87 -8.90 -10.63
N VAL A 176 -9.85 -9.37 -9.92
CA VAL A 176 -9.20 -8.59 -8.85
C VAL A 176 -8.34 -7.51 -9.45
N ASN A 177 -8.60 -6.26 -9.08
CA ASN A 177 -7.78 -5.13 -9.50
C ASN A 177 -7.72 -4.08 -8.36
N PRO A 178 -6.56 -3.93 -7.70
CA PRO A 178 -6.43 -2.99 -6.59
C PRO A 178 -6.54 -1.54 -7.05
N TYR A 179 -6.04 -1.18 -8.24
CA TYR A 179 -6.09 0.19 -8.73
C TYR A 179 -7.53 0.66 -8.97
N ILE A 180 -8.37 -0.20 -9.56
CA ILE A 180 -9.81 0.08 -9.73
C ILE A 180 -10.49 0.21 -8.36
N PHE A 181 -10.30 -0.77 -7.47
CA PHE A 181 -10.94 -0.76 -6.15
C PHE A 181 -10.62 0.53 -5.38
N TYR A 182 -9.34 0.87 -5.27
CA TYR A 182 -8.91 2.02 -4.48
C TYR A 182 -9.27 3.37 -5.11
N SER A 183 -9.34 3.45 -6.44
CA SER A 183 -9.86 4.63 -7.14
C SER A 183 -11.35 4.83 -6.89
N LEU A 184 -12.15 3.76 -7.00
CA LEU A 184 -13.58 3.81 -6.72
C LEU A 184 -13.87 4.10 -5.25
N ARG A 185 -13.08 3.54 -4.33
CA ARG A 185 -13.13 3.90 -2.91
C ARG A 185 -12.89 5.39 -2.70
N PHE A 186 -11.83 5.95 -3.28
CA PHE A 186 -11.53 7.37 -3.17
C PHE A 186 -12.71 8.23 -3.66
N LEU A 187 -13.27 7.89 -4.83
CA LEU A 187 -14.43 8.58 -5.39
C LEU A 187 -15.67 8.45 -4.49
N ALA A 188 -15.93 7.27 -3.93
CA ALA A 188 -17.04 7.03 -3.00
C ALA A 188 -16.94 7.94 -1.77
N GLU A 189 -15.75 8.01 -1.17
CA GLU A 189 -15.51 8.87 -0.02
C GLU A 189 -15.67 10.36 -0.36
N GLN A 190 -15.30 10.81 -1.57
CA GLN A 190 -15.56 12.19 -1.99
C GLN A 190 -17.06 12.46 -2.19
N LYS A 191 -17.80 11.54 -2.81
CA LYS A 191 -19.25 11.68 -3.00
C LYS A 191 -20.00 11.78 -1.68
N HIS A 192 -19.60 10.99 -0.69
CA HIS A 192 -20.20 11.09 0.64
C HIS A 192 -19.90 12.46 1.30
N LYS A 193 -18.66 12.98 1.17
CA LYS A 193 -18.32 14.33 1.65
C LYS A 193 -19.14 15.44 0.96
N GLU A 194 -19.57 15.23 -0.29
CA GLU A 194 -20.50 16.12 -1.00
C GLU A 194 -21.97 15.97 -0.57
N GLY A 195 -22.29 15.06 0.35
CA GLY A 195 -23.66 14.73 0.76
C GLY A 195 -24.41 13.81 -0.22
N LYS A 196 -23.72 13.22 -1.20
CA LYS A 196 -24.27 12.30 -2.20
C LYS A 196 -24.05 10.85 -1.75
N THR A 197 -24.59 10.50 -0.58
CA THR A 197 -24.34 9.19 0.07
C THR A 197 -24.85 8.01 -0.78
N GLU A 198 -25.96 8.15 -1.50
CA GLU A 198 -26.44 7.12 -2.42
C GLU A 198 -25.42 6.81 -3.54
N GLU A 199 -24.86 7.85 -4.18
CA GLU A 199 -23.80 7.69 -5.20
C GLU A 199 -22.54 7.04 -4.59
N ALA A 200 -22.19 7.41 -3.35
CA ALA A 200 -21.06 6.83 -2.64
C ALA A 200 -21.24 5.31 -2.40
N CYS A 201 -22.44 4.90 -1.96
CA CYS A 201 -22.76 3.49 -1.77
C CYS A 201 -22.71 2.70 -3.08
N ALA A 202 -23.20 3.28 -4.18
CA ALA A 202 -23.13 2.67 -5.51
C ALA A 202 -21.67 2.48 -5.99
N LEU A 203 -20.79 3.46 -5.71
CA LEU A 203 -19.36 3.36 -6.02
C LEU A 203 -18.66 2.28 -5.19
N PHE A 204 -19.00 2.14 -3.91
CA PHE A 204 -18.49 1.04 -3.09
C PHE A 204 -18.95 -0.32 -3.60
N GLU A 205 -20.23 -0.46 -3.97
CA GLU A 205 -20.73 -1.71 -4.55
C GLU A 205 -19.97 -2.09 -5.83
N GLU A 206 -19.69 -1.13 -6.71
CA GLU A 206 -18.83 -1.36 -7.88
C GLU A 206 -17.40 -1.69 -7.48
N ALA A 207 -16.82 -1.00 -6.49
CA ALA A 207 -15.45 -1.24 -6.03
C ALA A 207 -15.27 -2.69 -5.58
N TYR A 208 -16.19 -3.21 -4.78
CA TYR A 208 -16.10 -4.57 -4.23
C TYR A 208 -16.19 -5.70 -5.27
N LYS A 209 -16.51 -5.41 -6.53
CA LYS A 209 -16.37 -6.37 -7.64
C LYS A 209 -14.91 -6.67 -7.98
N TYR A 210 -13.98 -5.79 -7.62
CA TYR A 210 -12.55 -5.89 -7.91
C TYR A 210 -11.72 -6.25 -6.67
N PHE A 211 -12.36 -6.56 -5.55
CA PHE A 211 -11.73 -6.92 -4.29
C PHE A 211 -11.66 -8.45 -4.14
N PRO A 212 -10.55 -9.03 -3.64
CA PRO A 212 -10.45 -10.46 -3.40
C PRO A 212 -11.25 -10.86 -2.14
N LEU A 213 -12.44 -11.44 -2.33
CA LEU A 213 -13.35 -11.79 -1.23
C LEU A 213 -13.25 -13.26 -0.83
N SER A 214 -13.10 -13.50 0.48
CA SER A 214 -13.36 -14.82 1.07
C SER A 214 -14.85 -15.05 1.24
N ALA A 215 -15.25 -16.26 1.64
CA ALA A 215 -16.65 -16.54 1.99
C ALA A 215 -17.18 -15.64 3.12
N ALA A 216 -16.32 -15.17 4.02
CA ALA A 216 -16.69 -14.16 5.02
C ALA A 216 -16.91 -12.79 4.38
N GLY A 217 -16.01 -12.38 3.50
CA GLY A 217 -16.13 -11.11 2.77
C GLY A 217 -17.39 -11.01 1.93
N VAL A 218 -17.77 -12.09 1.22
CA VAL A 218 -19.03 -12.13 0.47
C VAL A 218 -20.24 -11.88 1.39
N ARG A 219 -20.25 -12.45 2.61
CA ARG A 219 -21.35 -12.22 3.56
C ARG A 219 -21.40 -10.78 4.03
N ASP A 220 -20.27 -10.19 4.38
CA ASP A 220 -20.20 -8.82 4.89
C ASP A 220 -20.58 -7.80 3.81
N VAL A 221 -20.07 -7.98 2.58
CA VAL A 221 -20.41 -7.16 1.40
C VAL A 221 -21.89 -7.25 1.07
N ASN A 222 -22.48 -8.45 1.10
CA ASN A 222 -23.92 -8.61 0.88
C ASN A 222 -24.74 -7.93 1.98
N LYS A 223 -24.30 -8.04 3.24
CA LYS A 223 -24.95 -7.34 4.36
C LYS A 223 -24.90 -5.82 4.19
N ALA A 224 -23.76 -5.27 3.75
CA ALA A 224 -23.65 -3.84 3.44
C ALA A 224 -24.62 -3.46 2.31
N LYS A 225 -24.64 -4.22 1.22
CA LYS A 225 -25.55 -4.01 0.08
C LYS A 225 -27.04 -4.05 0.44
N GLU A 226 -27.45 -4.94 1.36
CA GLU A 226 -28.84 -5.08 1.78
C GLU A 226 -29.31 -4.02 2.81
N THR A 227 -28.39 -3.19 3.31
CA THR A 227 -28.70 -2.12 4.26
C THR A 227 -29.49 -1.01 3.55
N LYS A 228 -30.69 -0.70 4.06
CA LYS A 228 -31.67 0.17 3.38
C LYS A 228 -31.46 1.67 3.59
N ASP A 229 -30.88 2.05 4.72
CA ASP A 229 -30.56 3.44 5.01
C ASP A 229 -29.19 3.76 4.41
N TRP A 230 -29.08 4.86 3.68
CA TRP A 230 -27.86 5.19 2.95
C TRP A 230 -26.67 5.51 3.86
N GLU A 231 -26.90 6.15 5.00
CA GLU A 231 -25.84 6.48 5.95
C GLU A 231 -25.33 5.23 6.67
N GLU A 232 -26.24 4.34 7.09
CA GLU A 232 -25.86 3.06 7.68
C GLU A 232 -25.21 2.13 6.65
N GLN A 233 -25.66 2.16 5.40
CA GLN A 233 -25.03 1.41 4.32
C GLN A 233 -23.61 1.90 4.05
N TYR A 234 -23.40 3.22 3.98
CA TYR A 234 -22.07 3.80 3.82
C TYR A 234 -21.13 3.39 4.96
N LYS A 235 -21.60 3.43 6.22
CA LYS A 235 -20.82 2.94 7.37
C LYS A 235 -20.49 1.46 7.25
N ALA A 236 -21.41 0.63 6.76
CA ALA A 236 -21.16 -0.79 6.52
C ALA A 236 -20.10 -1.01 5.43
N TRP A 237 -20.11 -0.22 4.35
CA TRP A 237 -19.07 -0.24 3.33
C TRP A 237 -17.72 0.19 3.91
N VAL A 238 -17.65 1.30 4.63
CA VAL A 238 -16.43 1.76 5.30
C VAL A 238 -15.88 0.69 6.23
N PHE A 239 -16.73 0.02 7.02
CA PHE A 239 -16.31 -1.11 7.85
C PHE A 239 -15.67 -2.23 7.02
N CYS A 240 -16.26 -2.62 5.89
CA CYS A 240 -15.68 -3.64 5.02
C CYS A 240 -14.27 -3.23 4.53
N THR A 241 -13.98 -1.93 4.34
CA THR A 241 -12.65 -1.47 3.88
C THR A 241 -11.55 -1.66 4.92
N THR A 242 -11.92 -1.90 6.18
CA THR A 242 -10.99 -2.15 7.28
C THR A 242 -10.54 -3.61 7.37
N LEU A 243 -11.15 -4.49 6.58
CA LEU A 243 -10.91 -5.93 6.65
C LEU A 243 -10.16 -6.42 5.41
N GLN A 244 -9.06 -7.14 5.64
CA GLN A 244 -8.40 -7.91 4.59
C GLN A 244 -9.02 -9.31 4.51
N TYR A 245 -9.89 -9.55 3.53
CA TYR A 245 -10.56 -10.85 3.40
C TYR A 245 -9.69 -11.95 2.78
N LEU A 246 -8.90 -11.58 1.77
CA LEU A 246 -7.88 -12.39 1.10
C LEU A 246 -6.72 -11.46 0.70
N PRO A 247 -5.52 -12.00 0.41
CA PRO A 247 -4.43 -11.18 -0.12
C PRO A 247 -4.80 -10.60 -1.49
N TRP A 248 -4.31 -9.40 -1.80
CA TRP A 248 -4.49 -8.76 -3.11
C TRP A 248 -3.83 -9.52 -4.23
N GLU A 249 -2.67 -10.08 -3.94
CA GLU A 249 -1.85 -10.81 -4.90
C GLU A 249 -1.61 -12.20 -4.34
N LYS A 250 -2.02 -13.24 -5.09
CA LYS A 250 -2.00 -14.62 -4.61
C LYS A 250 -0.56 -15.09 -4.38
N GLN A 251 -0.28 -15.44 -3.14
CA GLN A 251 1.00 -16.03 -2.72
C GLN A 251 1.05 -17.53 -3.06
N PRO A 252 2.25 -18.09 -3.29
CA PRO A 252 2.39 -19.51 -3.50
C PRO A 252 2.13 -20.22 -2.17
N VAL A 253 1.59 -21.44 -2.24
CA VAL A 253 1.38 -22.24 -1.03
C VAL A 253 2.74 -22.68 -0.52
N VAL A 254 3.15 -22.13 0.63
CA VAL A 254 4.35 -22.60 1.33
C VAL A 254 4.01 -23.96 1.95
N LYS A 255 4.49 -25.04 1.33
CA LYS A 255 4.53 -26.34 2.00
C LYS A 255 5.64 -26.29 3.05
N LEU A 256 5.25 -26.25 4.32
CA LEU A 256 6.18 -26.61 5.38
C LEU A 256 6.58 -28.08 5.12
N ARG A 257 7.88 -28.37 5.18
CA ARG A 257 8.42 -29.71 4.92
C ARG A 257 7.64 -30.75 5.75
N ASP A 258 7.34 -31.89 5.12
CA ASP A 258 6.80 -33.08 5.79
C ASP A 258 7.71 -33.52 6.97
#